data_AF-A0A699JV48-F1
#
_entry.id   AF-A0A699JV48-F1
#
_cell.length_a   1.000
_cell.length_b   1.000
_cell.length_c   1.000
_cell.angle_alpha   90.00
_cell.angle_beta   90.00
_cell.angle_gamma   90.00
#
_symmetry.space_group_name_H-M   'P 1'
#
loop_
_entity.id
_entity.type
_entity.pdbx_description
1 polymer ?
#
loop_
_entity_poly.entity_id
_entity_poly.type
_entity_poly.pdbx_seq_one_letter_code
_entity_poly.pdbx_strand_id
1 'polypeptide(L)'
;PWADLPTDLLSSIVDRLEIIEPLSFRGTCMDFRRASRDASASIESSTSTRPWLLAHHPDPDTGNCFIYKQWRSNPYSIHLPDLKACMFLPSYQGWLFVFKPKQCSMFFFSPFSRAKIDLPDFPMNEIQHHATVFSDLPTSPHCIVSIRMPTEVFVISKGQTT
;
A
#
# COMPACT_ATOMS: atom_id res chain seq x y z
N PRO A 1 27.87 -1.69 19.47
CA PRO A 1 27.00 -0.96 18.53
C PRO A 1 25.55 -1.43 18.67
N TRP A 2 24.54 -0.70 18.16
CA TRP A 2 23.13 -1.15 18.24
C TRP A 2 22.87 -2.49 17.54
N ALA A 3 23.73 -2.88 16.59
CA ALA A 3 23.68 -4.16 15.89
C ALA A 3 24.08 -5.37 16.76
N ASP A 4 24.76 -5.15 17.89
CA ASP A 4 25.20 -6.23 18.80
C ASP A 4 24.17 -6.51 19.91
N LEU A 5 23.02 -5.82 19.87
CA LEU A 5 21.97 -6.01 20.86
C LEU A 5 21.26 -7.36 20.64
N PRO A 6 21.06 -8.17 21.69
CA PRO A 6 20.28 -9.39 21.60
C PRO A 6 18.89 -9.19 20.98
N THR A 7 18.45 -10.14 20.16
CA THR A 7 17.20 -10.04 19.39
C THR A 7 15.97 -9.90 20.28
N ASP A 8 15.96 -10.51 21.46
CA ASP A 8 14.90 -10.41 22.48
C ASP A 8 14.74 -8.98 23.03
N LEU A 9 15.84 -8.28 23.25
CA LEU A 9 15.81 -6.86 23.64
C LEU A 9 15.34 -5.98 22.48
N LEU A 10 15.77 -6.28 21.24
CA LEU A 10 15.26 -5.60 20.04
C LEU A 10 13.76 -5.80 19.89
N SER A 11 13.24 -7.02 20.06
CA SER A 11 11.81 -7.30 20.02
C SER A 11 11.04 -6.52 21.08
N SER A 12 11.55 -6.50 22.33
CA SER A 12 10.95 -5.75 23.44
C SER A 12 10.88 -4.24 23.19
N ILE A 13 11.84 -3.69 22.44
CA ILE A 13 11.81 -2.29 21.98
C ILE A 13 10.74 -2.14 20.90
N VAL A 14 10.77 -2.98 19.88
CA VAL A 14 9.87 -2.92 18.72
C VAL A 14 8.40 -3.08 19.09
N ASP A 15 8.07 -3.94 20.05
CA ASP A 15 6.70 -4.13 20.55
C ASP A 15 6.10 -2.86 21.18
N ARG A 16 6.93 -1.89 21.56
CA ARG A 16 6.49 -0.59 22.11
C ARG A 16 6.34 0.48 21.04
N LEU A 17 6.70 0.17 19.79
CA LEU A 17 6.70 1.12 18.68
C LEU A 17 5.42 0.99 17.85
N GLU A 18 5.02 2.09 17.22
CA GLU A 18 3.90 2.11 16.27
C GLU A 18 4.36 1.65 14.90
N ILE A 19 3.48 1.12 14.06
CA ILE A 19 3.78 0.56 12.71
C ILE A 19 4.94 1.14 11.87
N ILE A 20 5.17 2.46 11.82
CA ILE A 20 6.14 3.07 10.91
C ILE A 20 7.55 2.66 11.36
N GLU A 21 7.72 2.59 12.67
CA GLU A 21 8.95 2.25 13.33
C GLU A 21 9.29 0.73 13.16
N PRO A 22 8.43 -0.27 13.46
CA PRO A 22 8.67 -1.68 13.11
C PRO A 22 8.89 -1.90 11.61
N LEU A 23 8.21 -1.16 10.73
CA LEU A 23 8.47 -1.24 9.28
C LEU A 23 9.87 -0.72 8.93
N SER A 24 10.33 0.34 9.59
CA SER A 24 11.68 0.87 9.42
C SER A 24 12.73 -0.15 9.91
N PHE A 25 12.47 -0.86 11.01
CA PHE A 25 13.33 -1.94 11.52
C PHE A 25 13.49 -3.08 10.51
N ARG A 26 12.48 -3.40 9.69
CA ARG A 26 12.61 -4.43 8.63
C ARG A 26 13.67 -4.08 7.58
N GLY A 27 14.00 -2.80 7.43
CA GLY A 27 14.93 -2.28 6.44
C GLY A 27 16.38 -2.12 6.91
N THR A 28 16.69 -2.31 8.20
CA THR A 28 18.03 -1.99 8.75
C THR A 28 19.02 -3.17 8.64
N CYS A 29 18.76 -4.28 9.33
CA CYS A 29 19.56 -5.51 9.26
C CYS A 29 18.69 -6.75 9.52
N MET A 30 19.28 -7.96 9.40
CA MET A 30 18.54 -9.21 9.59
C MET A 30 17.97 -9.37 11.00
N ASP A 31 18.70 -8.99 12.04
CA ASP A 31 18.24 -9.17 13.42
C ASP A 31 17.12 -8.21 13.79
N PHE A 32 17.20 -6.95 13.32
CA PHE A 32 16.12 -5.98 13.47
C PHE A 32 14.87 -6.41 12.69
N ARG A 33 15.04 -6.93 11.47
CA ARG A 33 13.94 -7.50 10.68
C ARG A 33 13.28 -8.69 11.37
N ARG A 34 14.07 -9.57 12.00
CA ARG A 34 13.55 -10.70 12.78
C ARG A 34 12.79 -10.20 13.99
N ALA A 35 13.40 -9.28 14.76
CA ALA A 35 12.81 -8.71 15.96
C ALA A 35 11.48 -8.00 15.68
N SER A 36 11.34 -7.36 14.51
CA SER A 36 10.15 -6.59 14.14
C SER A 36 9.05 -7.40 13.48
N ARG A 37 9.28 -8.69 13.19
CA ARG A 37 8.35 -9.53 12.42
C ARG A 37 7.00 -9.65 13.12
N ASP A 38 7.03 -10.04 14.39
CA ASP A 38 5.84 -10.37 15.17
C ASP A 38 5.07 -9.10 15.55
N ALA A 39 5.77 -8.02 15.95
CA ALA A 39 5.14 -6.71 16.16
C ALA A 39 4.42 -6.20 14.91
N SER A 40 5.06 -6.31 13.73
CA SER A 40 4.46 -5.89 12.46
C SER A 40 3.21 -6.72 12.14
N ALA A 41 3.29 -8.05 12.28
CA ALA A 41 2.16 -8.95 12.04
C ALA A 41 1.02 -8.73 13.04
N SER A 42 1.34 -8.45 14.30
CA SER A 42 0.38 -8.08 15.34
C SER A 42 -0.35 -6.79 14.96
N ILE A 43 0.37 -5.76 14.52
CA ILE A 43 -0.25 -4.49 14.10
C ILE A 43 -1.10 -4.67 12.83
N GLU A 44 -0.63 -5.42 11.83
CA GLU A 44 -1.38 -5.74 10.60
C GLU A 44 -2.65 -6.55 10.88
N SER A 45 -2.58 -7.52 11.80
CA SER A 45 -3.72 -8.34 12.22
C SER A 45 -4.62 -7.66 13.24
N SER A 46 -4.13 -6.60 13.90
CA SER A 46 -4.92 -5.86 14.87
C SER A 46 -6.09 -5.21 14.15
N THR A 47 -7.29 -5.51 14.62
CA THR A 47 -8.52 -4.80 14.25
C THR A 47 -8.55 -3.39 14.83
N SER A 48 -7.38 -2.81 15.15
CA SER A 48 -7.23 -1.49 15.73
C SER A 48 -8.13 -0.53 14.98
N THR A 49 -9.09 0.01 15.72
CA THR A 49 -10.42 0.51 15.31
C THR A 49 -10.38 1.77 14.45
N ARG A 50 -9.23 2.06 13.82
CA ARG A 50 -8.80 3.41 13.51
C ARG A 50 -7.97 3.41 12.21
N PRO A 51 -8.58 3.78 11.07
CA PRO A 51 -7.92 3.72 9.78
C PRO A 51 -6.78 4.74 9.69
N TRP A 52 -5.78 4.44 8.87
CA TRP A 52 -4.82 5.45 8.44
C TRP A 52 -5.21 5.96 7.07
N LEU A 53 -5.01 7.26 6.89
CA LEU A 53 -5.29 7.92 5.63
C LEU A 53 -3.96 8.17 4.92
N LEU A 54 -3.82 7.60 3.73
CA LEU A 54 -2.78 7.98 2.79
C LEU A 54 -3.35 9.04 1.84
N ALA A 55 -2.66 10.16 1.71
CA ALA A 55 -3.02 11.22 0.77
C ALA A 55 -1.81 11.58 -0.11
N HIS A 56 -2.10 12.02 -1.34
CA HIS A 56 -1.09 12.58 -2.21
C HIS A 56 -0.53 13.88 -1.65
N HIS A 57 0.74 14.16 -1.99
CA HIS A 57 1.25 15.51 -1.90
C HIS A 57 0.50 16.43 -2.90
N PRO A 58 0.27 17.72 -2.57
CA PRO A 58 -0.40 18.67 -3.47
C PRO A 58 0.26 18.79 -4.85
N ASP A 59 1.59 18.66 -4.87
CA ASP A 59 2.36 18.46 -6.10
C ASP A 59 2.44 16.94 -6.43
N PRO A 60 1.70 16.47 -7.44
CA PRO A 60 1.62 15.05 -7.79
C PRO A 60 2.90 14.50 -8.44
N ASP A 61 3.80 15.36 -8.93
CA ASP A 61 5.01 14.93 -9.63
C ASP A 61 6.17 14.60 -8.65
N THR A 62 6.04 15.01 -7.39
CA THR A 62 7.04 14.72 -6.34
C THR A 62 7.10 13.24 -5.98
N GLY A 63 5.97 12.52 -6.04
CA GLY A 63 5.84 11.16 -5.51
C GLY A 63 5.86 11.11 -3.99
N ASN A 64 5.81 12.26 -3.32
CA ASN A 64 5.64 12.31 -1.88
C ASN A 64 4.17 12.04 -1.55
N CYS A 65 3.94 11.37 -0.44
CA CYS A 65 2.63 11.11 0.13
C CYS A 65 2.65 11.41 1.62
N PHE A 66 1.47 11.66 2.19
CA PHE A 66 1.28 11.91 3.60
C PHE A 66 0.44 10.81 4.23
N ILE A 67 0.90 10.30 5.37
CA ILE A 67 0.17 9.33 6.19
C ILE A 67 -0.34 10.06 7.42
N TYR A 68 -1.66 10.16 7.54
CA TYR A 68 -2.34 10.78 8.68
C TYR A 68 -2.79 9.71 9.67
N LYS A 69 -2.57 10.02 10.96
CA LYS A 69 -3.08 9.27 12.10
C LYS A 69 -4.03 10.20 12.87
N GLN A 70 -5.18 9.70 13.31
CA GLN A 70 -6.21 10.55 13.93
C GLN A 70 -5.78 11.37 15.16
N TRP A 71 -4.67 11.00 15.82
CA TRP A 71 -4.24 11.57 17.11
C TRP A 71 -2.93 12.35 17.00
N ARG A 72 -2.26 12.33 15.83
CA ARG A 72 -1.10 13.19 15.55
C ARG A 72 -1.53 14.30 14.62
N SER A 73 -1.24 15.54 15.00
CA SER A 73 -1.48 16.72 14.17
C SER A 73 -0.63 16.73 12.90
N ASN A 74 0.59 16.15 12.97
CA ASN A 74 1.53 16.18 11.86
C ASN A 74 1.51 14.84 11.11
N PRO A 75 1.27 14.85 9.78
CA PRO A 75 1.36 13.64 8.98
C PRO A 75 2.82 13.17 8.87
N TYR A 76 2.99 11.87 8.69
CA TYR A 76 4.26 11.31 8.28
C TYR A 76 4.43 11.47 6.77
N SER A 77 5.56 12.02 6.33
CA SER A 77 5.89 12.14 4.91
C SER A 77 6.62 10.88 4.45
N ILE A 78 6.18 10.30 3.34
CA ILE A 78 6.81 9.13 2.71
C ILE A 78 7.02 9.39 1.22
N HIS A 79 8.20 9.00 0.71
CA HIS A 79 8.51 9.09 -0.71
C HIS A 79 8.17 7.76 -1.41
N LEU A 80 7.19 7.80 -2.31
CA LEU A 80 6.64 6.68 -3.07
C LEU A 80 6.65 7.04 -4.58
N PRO A 81 7.80 6.89 -5.26
CA PRO A 81 7.95 7.32 -6.66
C PRO A 81 7.00 6.59 -7.62
N ASP A 82 6.62 5.35 -7.30
CA ASP A 82 5.62 4.60 -8.04
C ASP A 82 4.24 5.26 -8.06
N LEU A 83 3.94 6.13 -7.08
CA LEU A 83 2.67 6.83 -6.94
C LEU A 83 2.70 8.26 -7.51
N LYS A 84 3.74 8.63 -8.26
CA LYS A 84 3.80 9.90 -9.01
C LYS A 84 2.68 9.97 -10.05
N ALA A 85 2.04 11.13 -10.13
CA ALA A 85 1.03 11.47 -11.13
C ALA A 85 -0.02 10.36 -11.35
N CYS A 86 -0.48 9.74 -10.27
CA CYS A 86 -1.46 8.66 -10.29
C CYS A 86 -2.73 9.04 -9.53
N MET A 87 -3.77 8.23 -9.70
CA MET A 87 -5.04 8.32 -8.98
C MET A 87 -5.16 7.13 -8.05
N PHE A 88 -5.50 7.37 -6.78
CA PHE A 88 -5.92 6.33 -5.85
C PHE A 88 -7.37 5.94 -6.15
N LEU A 89 -7.59 4.65 -6.38
CA LEU A 89 -8.89 4.02 -6.53
C LEU A 89 -9.26 3.35 -5.18
N PRO A 90 -9.90 2.16 -5.07
CA PRO A 90 -10.20 1.58 -3.77
C PRO A 90 -8.96 1.05 -3.06
N SER A 91 -9.09 0.90 -1.74
CA SER A 91 -8.13 0.20 -0.89
C SER A 91 -8.78 -0.99 -0.19
N TYR A 92 -8.01 -2.05 0.05
CA TYR A 92 -8.46 -3.23 0.77
C TYR A 92 -7.26 -3.94 1.40
N GLN A 93 -7.36 -4.26 2.69
CA GLN A 93 -6.32 -4.99 3.46
C GLN A 93 -4.89 -4.51 3.20
N GLY A 94 -4.65 -3.20 3.26
CA GLY A 94 -3.30 -2.61 3.10
C GLY A 94 -2.81 -2.49 1.65
N TRP A 95 -3.62 -2.87 0.67
CA TRP A 95 -3.38 -2.64 -0.75
C TRP A 95 -4.18 -1.47 -1.28
N LEU A 96 -3.58 -0.74 -2.21
CA LEU A 96 -4.20 0.32 -3.01
C LEU A 96 -4.35 -0.19 -4.44
N PHE A 97 -5.50 0.07 -5.04
CA PHE A 97 -5.64 0.00 -6.48
C PHE A 97 -5.33 1.38 -7.07
N VAL A 98 -4.45 1.43 -8.06
CA VAL A 98 -3.87 2.67 -8.58
C VAL A 98 -4.00 2.73 -10.09
N PHE A 99 -4.38 3.90 -10.59
CA PHE A 99 -4.41 4.19 -12.03
C PHE A 99 -3.45 5.32 -12.38
N LYS A 100 -2.72 5.16 -13.49
CA LYS A 100 -1.82 6.17 -14.04
C LYS A 100 -2.32 6.64 -15.40
N PRO A 101 -2.97 7.81 -15.47
CA PRO A 101 -3.57 8.33 -16.71
C PRO A 101 -2.57 8.46 -17.87
N LYS A 102 -1.36 8.95 -17.61
CA LYS A 102 -0.34 9.19 -18.65
C LYS A 102 0.19 7.90 -19.28
N GLN A 103 0.18 6.80 -18.53
CA GLN A 103 0.68 5.49 -18.97
C GLN A 103 -0.44 4.52 -19.34
N CYS A 104 -1.71 4.91 -19.15
CA CYS A 104 -2.88 4.04 -19.30
C CYS A 104 -2.74 2.71 -18.55
N SER A 105 -2.03 2.74 -17.43
CA SER A 105 -1.63 1.54 -16.69
C SER A 105 -2.32 1.48 -15.34
N MET A 106 -2.65 0.27 -14.91
CA MET A 106 -3.23 -0.02 -13.60
C MET A 106 -2.35 -0.98 -12.83
N PHE A 107 -2.29 -0.83 -11.52
CA PHE A 107 -1.56 -1.74 -10.66
C PHE A 107 -2.09 -1.74 -9.24
N PHE A 108 -1.82 -2.82 -8.53
CA PHE A 108 -1.95 -2.86 -7.08
C PHE A 108 -0.64 -2.44 -6.42
N PHE A 109 -0.74 -1.71 -5.31
CA PHE A 109 0.41 -1.23 -4.58
C PHE A 109 0.22 -1.35 -3.07
N SER A 110 1.25 -1.85 -2.37
CA SER A 110 1.30 -1.86 -0.91
C SER A 110 2.29 -0.80 -0.43
N PRO A 111 1.84 0.33 0.18
CA PRO A 111 2.70 1.47 0.52
C PRO A 111 3.90 1.15 1.42
N PHE A 112 3.73 0.18 2.30
CA PHE A 112 4.73 -0.15 3.32
C PHE A 112 5.73 -1.20 2.85
N SER A 113 5.26 -2.23 2.15
CA SER A 113 6.15 -3.25 1.57
C SER A 113 6.77 -2.81 0.24
N ARG A 114 6.20 -1.78 -0.40
CA ARG A 114 6.46 -1.36 -1.78
C ARG A 114 6.23 -2.46 -2.81
N ALA A 115 5.49 -3.50 -2.45
CA ALA A 115 5.07 -4.53 -3.39
C ALA A 115 4.14 -3.91 -4.44
N LYS A 116 4.39 -4.26 -5.70
CA LYS A 116 3.65 -3.79 -6.86
C LYS A 116 3.24 -4.98 -7.71
N ILE A 117 1.98 -4.99 -8.14
CA ILE A 117 1.44 -6.01 -9.06
C ILE A 117 0.80 -5.25 -10.21
N ASP A 118 1.48 -5.25 -11.35
CA ASP A 118 0.95 -4.66 -12.58
C ASP A 118 -0.22 -5.49 -13.13
N LEU A 119 -1.24 -4.78 -13.62
CA LEU A 119 -2.35 -5.37 -14.36
C LEU A 119 -2.15 -5.18 -15.87
N PRO A 120 -2.87 -5.93 -16.72
CA PRO A 120 -2.90 -5.67 -18.15
C PRO A 120 -3.25 -4.22 -18.46
N ASP A 121 -2.76 -3.74 -19.60
CA ASP A 121 -3.00 -2.37 -20.05
C ASP A 121 -4.50 -2.07 -20.12
N PHE A 122 -4.86 -0.89 -19.64
CA PHE A 122 -6.25 -0.45 -19.65
C PHE A 122 -6.44 0.45 -20.87
N PRO A 123 -7.43 0.17 -21.74
CA PRO A 123 -7.57 0.86 -23.03
C PRO A 123 -8.03 2.32 -22.91
N MET A 124 -8.17 2.86 -21.70
CA MET A 124 -8.69 4.20 -21.47
C MET A 124 -7.75 5.05 -20.62
N ASN A 125 -7.72 6.35 -20.94
CA ASN A 125 -6.81 7.30 -20.30
C ASN A 125 -7.48 8.02 -19.12
N GLU A 126 -8.78 7.79 -18.90
CA GLU A 126 -9.59 8.45 -17.87
C GLU A 126 -10.50 7.44 -17.17
N ILE A 127 -10.71 7.61 -15.86
CA ILE A 127 -11.58 6.77 -15.03
C ILE A 127 -12.52 7.65 -14.18
N GLN A 128 -12.64 8.93 -14.53
CA GLN A 128 -13.35 9.88 -13.69
C GLN A 128 -14.81 9.44 -13.48
N HIS A 129 -15.18 9.25 -12.22
CA HIS A 129 -16.51 8.82 -11.76
C HIS A 129 -16.89 7.35 -12.01
N HIS A 130 -15.94 6.49 -12.36
CA HIS A 130 -16.18 5.05 -12.49
C HIS A 130 -15.98 4.33 -11.16
N ALA A 131 -17.01 3.57 -10.75
CA ALA A 131 -16.90 2.70 -9.59
C ALA A 131 -15.92 1.56 -9.90
N THR A 132 -14.88 1.45 -9.07
CA THR A 132 -13.85 0.42 -9.18
C THR A 132 -13.82 -0.39 -7.89
N VAL A 133 -13.80 -1.71 -8.02
CA VAL A 133 -13.75 -2.66 -6.89
C VAL A 133 -12.87 -3.84 -7.23
N PHE A 134 -12.32 -4.49 -6.21
CA PHE A 134 -11.64 -5.77 -6.38
C PHE A 134 -12.07 -6.75 -5.28
N SER A 135 -12.21 -8.02 -5.64
CA SER A 135 -12.96 -9.01 -4.85
C SER A 135 -12.20 -9.65 -3.69
N ASP A 136 -10.87 -9.65 -3.74
CA ASP A 136 -10.00 -10.38 -2.81
C ASP A 136 -8.60 -9.72 -2.76
N LEU A 137 -7.69 -10.21 -1.92
CA LEU A 137 -6.30 -9.77 -1.88
C LEU A 137 -5.67 -9.82 -3.28
N PRO A 138 -4.91 -8.79 -3.70
CA PRO A 138 -4.21 -8.78 -5.01
C PRO A 138 -3.27 -9.96 -5.25
N THR A 139 -2.78 -10.59 -4.19
CA THR A 139 -1.94 -11.79 -4.25
C THR A 139 -2.73 -13.06 -4.53
N SER A 140 -4.04 -13.08 -4.22
CA SER A 140 -4.94 -14.21 -4.45
C SER A 140 -5.09 -14.50 -5.94
N PRO A 141 -5.05 -15.78 -6.36
CA PRO A 141 -5.36 -16.15 -7.74
C PRO A 141 -6.83 -15.88 -8.12
N HIS A 142 -7.71 -15.69 -7.13
CA HIS A 142 -9.13 -15.43 -7.31
C HIS A 142 -9.51 -13.94 -7.23
N CYS A 143 -8.50 -13.05 -7.18
CA CYS A 143 -8.73 -11.61 -7.22
C CYS A 143 -9.26 -11.20 -8.60
N ILE A 144 -10.43 -10.59 -8.62
CA ILE A 144 -11.10 -10.05 -9.80
C ILE A 144 -11.25 -8.55 -9.59
N VAL A 145 -10.85 -7.77 -10.60
CA VAL A 145 -11.08 -6.32 -10.63
C VAL A 145 -12.26 -6.04 -11.53
N SER A 146 -13.19 -5.21 -11.06
CA SER A 146 -14.33 -4.75 -11.84
C SER A 146 -14.34 -3.24 -11.91
N ILE A 147 -14.48 -2.71 -13.12
CA ILE A 147 -14.47 -1.28 -13.43
C ILE A 147 -15.78 -0.97 -14.14
N ARG A 148 -16.65 -0.19 -13.50
CA ARG A 148 -17.91 0.25 -14.10
C ARG A 148 -17.65 1.42 -15.04
N MET A 149 -17.82 1.18 -16.33
CA MET A 149 -17.84 2.19 -17.37
C MET A 149 -19.28 2.71 -17.57
N PRO A 150 -19.50 3.78 -18.37
CA PRO A 150 -20.85 4.31 -18.61
C PRO A 150 -21.80 3.30 -19.23
N THR A 151 -21.29 2.43 -20.11
CA THR A 151 -22.08 1.50 -20.93
C THR A 151 -21.78 0.03 -20.65
N GLU A 152 -20.71 -0.29 -19.94
CA GLU A 152 -20.23 -1.66 -19.74
C GLU A 152 -19.46 -1.83 -18.41
N VAL A 153 -19.13 -3.06 -18.07
CA VAL A 153 -18.25 -3.38 -16.94
C VAL A 153 -17.03 -4.11 -17.46
N PHE A 154 -15.87 -3.52 -17.25
CA PHE A 154 -14.60 -4.16 -17.57
C PHE A 154 -14.17 -5.05 -16.40
N VAL A 155 -13.79 -6.29 -16.68
CA VAL A 155 -13.41 -7.28 -15.67
C VAL A 155 -12.01 -7.78 -15.98
N ILE A 156 -11.11 -7.69 -14.99
CA ILE A 156 -9.74 -8.20 -15.08
C ILE A 156 -9.61 -9.37 -14.10
N SER A 157 -9.18 -10.52 -14.60
CA SER A 157 -8.87 -11.69 -13.79
C SER A 157 -7.43 -12.16 -14.04
N LYS A 158 -6.77 -12.63 -12.98
CA LYS A 158 -5.41 -13.14 -13.06
C LYS A 158 -5.40 -14.43 -13.90
N GLY A 159 -4.76 -14.39 -15.08
CA GLY A 159 -4.66 -15.53 -16.00
C GLY A 159 -5.44 -15.38 -17.32
N GLN A 160 -6.16 -14.28 -17.53
CA GLN A 160 -6.63 -13.92 -18.86
C GLN A 160 -5.54 -13.16 -19.63
N THR A 161 -4.75 -13.90 -20.40
CA THR A 161 -4.03 -13.33 -21.55
C THR A 161 -5.04 -13.10 -22.66
N THR A 162 -5.15 -11.85 -23.11
CA THR A 162 -5.80 -11.49 -24.39
C THR A 162 -5.21 -12.27 -25.54
#